data_AF-A0A563CSL1-F1
#
_entry.id   AF-A0A563CSL1-F1
#
_cell.length_a   1.000
_cell.length_b   1.000
_cell.length_c   1.000
_cell.angle_alpha   90.00
_cell.angle_beta   90.00
_cell.angle_gamma   90.00
#
_symmetry.space_group_name_H-M   'P 1'
#
loop_
_entity.id
_entity.type
_entity.pdbx_description
1 polymer ?
#
loop_
_entity_poly.entity_id
_entity_poly.type
_entity_poly.pdbx_seq_one_letter_code
_entity_poly.pdbx_strand_id
1 'polypeptide(L)'
;MARLTGKSDGFTIVEVAVTLVVIGIFMAVILSMQAQVSQISVMNAQHNKASLLAYNNMRRYANDSAPSWFKCTDPPPIFRAPGSRYKVEESVGNIDGLPGTVKQEVYASAPYGCKSGTVSLGMPVKVESIVEYGLPSSGVGSGKKVVHATYVAF
;
A
#
# COMPACT_ATOMS: atom_id res chain seq x y z
N MET A 1 74.12 -7.65 -29.69
CA MET A 1 72.68 -7.33 -29.85
C MET A 1 71.95 -7.93 -28.66
N ALA A 2 71.38 -7.08 -27.80
CA ALA A 2 70.76 -7.48 -26.54
C ALA A 2 69.49 -8.31 -26.81
N ARG A 3 69.43 -9.52 -26.24
CA ARG A 3 68.18 -10.28 -26.15
C ARG A 3 67.31 -9.62 -25.09
N LEU A 4 66.36 -8.80 -25.54
CA LEU A 4 65.17 -8.46 -24.76
C LEU A 4 64.24 -9.68 -24.74
N THR A 5 64.61 -10.73 -24.01
CA THR A 5 63.62 -11.69 -23.50
C THR A 5 62.94 -11.02 -22.32
N GLY A 6 62.02 -10.10 -22.62
CA GLY A 6 61.03 -9.65 -21.64
C GLY A 6 60.27 -10.89 -21.21
N LYS A 7 60.51 -11.34 -19.98
CA LYS A 7 59.72 -12.41 -19.38
C LYS A 7 58.31 -11.84 -19.30
N SER A 8 57.39 -12.34 -20.13
CA SER A 8 55.98 -12.05 -19.93
C SER A 8 55.64 -12.63 -18.57
N ASP A 9 55.47 -11.77 -17.56
CA ASP A 9 54.90 -12.17 -16.29
C ASP A 9 53.44 -12.57 -16.59
N GLY A 10 53.27 -13.84 -16.94
CA GLY A 10 51.97 -14.45 -17.17
C GLY A 10 51.21 -14.57 -15.86
N PHE A 11 49.88 -14.69 -15.97
CA PHE A 11 49.02 -14.89 -14.80
C PHE A 11 49.44 -16.14 -14.01
N THR A 12 49.67 -15.99 -12.71
CA THR A 12 49.96 -17.15 -11.87
C THR A 12 48.68 -17.95 -11.63
N ILE A 13 48.78 -19.28 -11.50
CA ILE A 13 47.62 -20.16 -11.23
C ILE A 13 46.81 -19.68 -10.00
N VAL A 14 47.50 -19.17 -8.98
CA VAL A 14 46.86 -18.63 -7.77
C VAL A 14 46.02 -17.40 -8.08
N GLU A 15 46.54 -16.49 -8.91
CA GLU A 15 45.84 -15.28 -9.32
C GLU A 15 44.60 -15.60 -10.18
N VAL A 16 44.69 -16.62 -11.05
CA VAL A 16 43.51 -17.14 -11.78
C VAL A 16 42.49 -17.73 -10.82
N ALA A 17 42.92 -18.50 -9.83
CA ALA A 17 42.02 -19.11 -8.85
C ALA A 17 41.29 -18.05 -8.01
N VAL A 18 42.03 -17.04 -7.51
CA VAL A 18 41.45 -15.94 -6.73
C VAL A 18 40.48 -15.10 -7.56
N THR A 19 40.85 -14.77 -8.80
CA THR A 19 39.96 -14.00 -9.68
C THR A 19 38.67 -14.75 -9.99
N LEU A 20 38.72 -16.07 -10.22
CA LEU A 20 37.51 -16.89 -10.42
C LEU A 20 36.62 -16.94 -9.17
N VAL A 21 37.19 -17.04 -7.98
CA VAL A 21 36.43 -17.01 -6.72
C VAL A 21 35.75 -15.65 -6.55
N VAL A 22 36.48 -14.56 -6.76
CA VAL A 22 35.94 -13.20 -6.65
C VAL A 22 34.81 -12.97 -7.64
N ILE A 23 35.00 -13.36 -8.91
CA ILE A 23 33.96 -13.26 -9.95
C ILE A 23 32.73 -14.10 -9.56
N GLY A 24 32.92 -15.31 -9.04
CA GLY A 24 31.83 -16.19 -8.61
C GLY A 24 30.98 -15.56 -7.51
N ILE A 25 31.61 -14.92 -6.51
CA ILE A 25 30.92 -14.21 -5.43
C ILE A 25 30.13 -13.02 -6.00
N PHE A 26 30.77 -12.18 -6.82
CA PHE A 26 30.10 -11.04 -7.43
C PHE A 26 28.91 -11.46 -8.29
N MET A 27 29.05 -12.54 -9.07
CA MET A 27 27.98 -13.05 -9.93
C MET A 27 26.79 -13.54 -9.08
N ALA A 28 27.03 -14.28 -8.00
CA ALA A 28 25.98 -14.73 -7.09
C ALA A 28 25.23 -13.56 -6.44
N VAL A 29 25.96 -12.55 -5.96
CA VAL A 29 25.36 -11.36 -5.35
C VAL A 29 24.50 -10.60 -6.38
N ILE A 30 25.03 -10.35 -7.58
CA ILE A 30 24.30 -9.64 -8.63
C ILE A 30 23.00 -10.37 -9.00
N LEU A 31 23.07 -11.70 -9.19
CA LEU A 31 21.88 -12.50 -9.51
C LEU A 31 20.84 -12.44 -8.38
N SER A 32 21.26 -12.53 -7.12
CA SER A 32 20.34 -12.41 -5.98
C SER A 32 19.67 -11.03 -5.92
N MET A 33 20.41 -9.97 -6.24
CA MET A 33 19.90 -8.60 -6.25
C MET A 33 18.87 -8.39 -7.38
N GLN A 34 19.11 -8.93 -8.59
CA GLN A 34 18.17 -8.85 -9.70
C GLN A 34 16.83 -9.54 -9.40
N ALA A 35 16.87 -10.70 -8.73
CA ALA A 35 15.68 -11.43 -8.32
C ALA A 35 14.84 -10.61 -7.31
N GLN A 36 15.50 -9.97 -6.34
CA GLN A 36 14.82 -9.13 -5.35
C GLN A 36 14.21 -7.87 -5.97
N VAL A 37 14.93 -7.17 -6.86
CA VAL A 37 14.44 -5.94 -7.52
C VAL A 37 13.17 -6.21 -8.33
N SER A 38 13.11 -7.35 -9.02
CA SER A 38 11.93 -7.73 -9.81
C SER A 38 10.68 -7.91 -8.94
N GLN A 39 10.83 -8.56 -7.78
CA GLN A 39 9.73 -8.74 -6.83
C GLN A 39 9.29 -7.41 -6.21
N ILE A 40 10.23 -6.55 -5.84
CA ILE A 40 9.94 -5.22 -5.28
C ILE A 40 9.16 -4.38 -6.29
N SER A 41 9.54 -4.40 -7.56
CA SER A 41 8.87 -3.64 -8.61
C SER A 41 7.39 -4.02 -8.76
N VAL A 42 7.07 -5.31 -8.84
CA VAL A 42 5.69 -5.81 -8.93
C VAL A 42 4.90 -5.42 -7.68
N MET A 43 5.50 -5.61 -6.49
CA MET A 43 4.86 -5.26 -5.23
C MET A 43 4.57 -3.76 -5.11
N ASN A 44 5.46 -2.91 -5.61
CA ASN A 44 5.28 -1.46 -5.61
C ASN A 44 4.19 -1.03 -6.59
N ALA A 45 4.15 -1.63 -7.79
CA ALA A 45 3.08 -1.38 -8.75
C ALA A 45 1.69 -1.75 -8.18
N GLN A 46 1.60 -2.91 -7.51
CA GLN A 46 0.39 -3.34 -6.82
C GLN A 46 0.01 -2.38 -5.69
N HIS A 47 0.98 -1.98 -4.86
CA HIS A 47 0.74 -1.03 -3.77
C HIS A 47 0.26 0.33 -4.29
N ASN A 48 0.88 0.88 -5.34
CA ASN A 48 0.46 2.13 -5.96
C ASN A 48 -0.95 2.05 -6.52
N LYS A 49 -1.31 0.92 -7.14
CA LYS A 49 -2.66 0.70 -7.66
C LYS A 49 -3.70 0.61 -6.55
N ALA A 50 -3.41 -0.13 -5.48
CA ALA A 50 -4.28 -0.21 -4.30
C ALA A 50 -4.40 1.15 -3.58
N SER A 51 -3.30 1.91 -3.52
CA SER A 51 -3.25 3.25 -2.96
C SER A 51 -4.11 4.24 -3.75
N LEU A 52 -4.01 4.22 -5.09
CA LEU A 52 -4.87 5.03 -5.96
C LEU A 52 -6.35 4.66 -5.79
N LEU A 53 -6.64 3.37 -5.67
CA LEU A 53 -8.01 2.88 -5.47
C LEU A 53 -8.60 3.37 -4.13
N ALA A 54 -7.83 3.26 -3.04
CA ALA A 54 -8.20 3.78 -1.73
C ALA A 54 -8.37 5.31 -1.75
N TYR A 55 -7.46 6.03 -2.41
CA TYR A 55 -7.55 7.48 -2.56
C TYR A 55 -8.80 7.91 -3.34
N ASN A 56 -9.11 7.25 -4.46
CA ASN A 56 -10.30 7.55 -5.26
C ASN A 56 -11.60 7.27 -4.49
N ASN A 57 -11.66 6.14 -3.76
CA ASN A 57 -12.80 5.83 -2.90
C ASN A 57 -12.97 6.88 -1.81
N MET A 58 -11.90 7.30 -1.14
CA MET A 58 -11.95 8.39 -0.15
C MET A 58 -12.45 9.70 -0.78
N ARG A 59 -11.93 10.08 -1.96
CA ARG A 59 -12.25 11.36 -2.62
C ARG A 59 -13.71 11.45 -3.08
N ARG A 60 -14.36 10.31 -3.36
CA ARG A 60 -15.82 10.27 -3.64
C ARG A 60 -16.66 10.81 -2.48
N TYR A 61 -16.22 10.57 -1.25
CA TYR A 61 -16.92 11.00 -0.04
C TYR A 61 -16.39 12.34 0.50
N ALA A 62 -15.16 12.70 0.15
CA ALA A 62 -14.52 13.95 0.56
C ALA A 62 -14.58 15.05 -0.51
N ASN A 63 -15.78 15.39 -0.99
CA ASN A 63 -16.01 16.28 -2.13
C ASN A 63 -16.65 17.64 -1.78
N ASP A 64 -16.43 18.15 -0.56
CA ASP A 64 -16.95 19.42 -0.02
C ASP A 64 -18.49 19.58 -0.03
N SER A 65 -19.23 18.54 -0.46
CA SER A 65 -20.70 18.53 -0.51
C SER A 65 -21.27 17.94 0.77
N ALA A 66 -22.32 18.54 1.33
CA ALA A 66 -22.97 18.06 2.54
C ALA A 66 -23.31 16.54 2.44
N PRO A 67 -22.82 15.70 3.36
CA PRO A 67 -22.83 14.26 3.19
C PRO A 67 -24.22 13.68 3.51
N SER A 68 -24.94 13.20 2.50
CA SER A 68 -26.17 12.41 2.70
C SER A 68 -25.89 11.01 3.29
N TRP A 69 -24.66 10.56 3.14
CA TRP A 69 -24.14 9.26 3.59
C TRP A 69 -23.66 9.25 5.05
N PHE A 70 -23.43 10.42 5.66
CA PHE A 70 -23.02 10.53 7.07
C PHE A 70 -24.13 11.12 7.93
N LYS A 71 -24.81 10.26 8.67
CA LYS A 71 -25.82 10.69 9.66
C LYS A 71 -25.25 10.65 11.05
N CYS A 72 -25.47 11.71 11.81
CA CYS A 72 -25.08 11.81 13.22
C CYS A 72 -25.96 11.00 14.17
N THR A 73 -27.09 10.49 13.69
CA THR A 73 -28.16 9.87 14.49
C THR A 73 -28.30 8.35 14.27
N ASP A 74 -27.53 7.76 13.34
CA ASP A 74 -27.61 6.33 12.99
C ASP A 74 -26.24 5.65 13.13
N PRO A 75 -26.11 4.46 13.73
CA PRO A 75 -27.16 3.69 14.40
C PRO A 75 -27.52 4.27 15.78
N PRO A 76 -28.74 4.03 16.29
CA PRO A 76 -29.16 4.47 17.62
C PRO A 76 -28.16 4.01 18.70
N PRO A 77 -27.85 4.82 19.72
CA PRO A 77 -28.66 5.90 20.29
C PRO A 77 -28.40 7.28 19.66
N ILE A 78 -29.18 8.27 20.10
CA ILE A 78 -29.48 9.62 19.57
C ILE A 78 -28.23 10.53 19.33
N PHE A 79 -27.02 10.02 19.53
CA PHE A 79 -25.75 10.71 19.35
C PHE A 79 -24.64 9.72 18.98
N ARG A 80 -23.80 10.08 18.00
CA ARG A 80 -22.53 9.37 17.78
C ARG A 80 -21.52 9.72 18.85
N ALA A 81 -21.00 8.71 19.52
CA ALA A 81 -19.87 8.86 20.42
C ALA A 81 -18.62 9.36 19.65
N PRO A 82 -17.77 10.19 20.29
CA PRO A 82 -16.48 10.58 19.75
C PRO A 82 -15.66 9.37 19.29
N GLY A 83 -15.15 9.43 18.05
CA GLY A 83 -14.32 8.37 17.47
C GLY A 83 -15.08 7.12 16.98
N SER A 84 -16.42 7.11 17.03
CA SER A 84 -17.21 6.01 16.48
C SER A 84 -17.02 5.87 14.97
N ARG A 85 -16.66 4.66 14.52
CA ARG A 85 -16.51 4.32 13.10
C ARG A 85 -17.80 3.78 12.52
N TYR A 86 -18.17 4.29 11.36
CA TYR A 86 -19.33 3.90 10.59
C TYR A 86 -18.90 3.43 9.22
N LYS A 87 -19.31 2.22 8.84
CA LYS A 87 -19.06 1.69 7.50
C LYS A 87 -20.02 2.35 6.52
N VAL A 88 -19.48 3.13 5.59
CA VAL A 88 -20.22 3.85 4.55
C VAL A 88 -20.43 2.95 3.34
N GLU A 89 -19.38 2.23 2.94
CA GLU A 89 -19.38 1.36 1.78
C GLU A 89 -18.49 0.16 2.04
N GLU A 90 -18.91 -1.00 1.52
CA GLU A 90 -18.09 -2.21 1.47
C GLU A 90 -18.29 -2.84 0.09
N SER A 91 -17.18 -3.10 -0.58
CA SER A 91 -17.12 -3.75 -1.89
C SER A 91 -16.06 -4.84 -1.84
N VAL A 92 -16.40 -6.03 -2.32
CA VAL A 92 -15.49 -7.18 -2.38
C VAL A 92 -15.50 -7.70 -3.81
N GLY A 93 -14.33 -7.80 -4.43
CA GLY A 93 -14.21 -8.28 -5.80
C GLY A 93 -12.77 -8.44 -6.26
N ASN A 94 -12.60 -8.88 -7.50
CA ASN A 94 -11.28 -8.93 -8.12
C ASN A 94 -11.05 -7.63 -8.89
N ILE A 95 -9.85 -7.07 -8.76
CA ILE A 95 -9.44 -5.85 -9.46
C ILE A 95 -8.23 -6.18 -10.30
N ASP A 96 -8.30 -5.88 -11.60
CA ASP A 96 -7.21 -6.14 -12.53
C ASP A 96 -5.89 -5.55 -12.02
N GLY A 97 -4.82 -6.34 -12.04
CA GLY A 97 -3.50 -5.91 -11.60
C GLY A 97 -3.29 -5.90 -10.08
N LEU A 98 -4.28 -6.32 -9.28
CA LEU A 98 -4.09 -6.68 -7.87
C LEU A 98 -4.20 -8.20 -7.69
N PRO A 99 -3.36 -8.81 -6.85
CA PRO A 99 -3.41 -10.24 -6.60
C PRO A 99 -4.62 -10.60 -5.74
N GLY A 100 -5.24 -11.73 -6.02
CA GLY A 100 -6.33 -12.30 -5.22
C GLY A 100 -7.57 -11.40 -5.16
N THR A 101 -8.39 -11.65 -4.13
CA THR A 101 -9.58 -10.83 -3.88
C THR A 101 -9.19 -9.52 -3.19
N VAL A 102 -9.88 -8.45 -3.57
CA VAL A 102 -9.72 -7.11 -3.04
C VAL A 102 -10.97 -6.73 -2.24
N LYS A 103 -10.76 -6.37 -0.99
CA LYS A 103 -11.78 -5.83 -0.10
C LYS A 103 -11.58 -4.33 0.04
N GLN A 104 -12.59 -3.56 -0.32
CA GLN A 104 -12.61 -2.11 -0.23
C GLN A 104 -13.65 -1.73 0.81
N GLU A 105 -13.26 -0.97 1.81
CA GLU A 105 -14.16 -0.45 2.83
C GLU A 105 -13.94 1.05 2.96
N VAL A 106 -15.03 1.80 3.10
CA VAL A 106 -14.97 3.22 3.46
C VAL A 106 -15.65 3.39 4.81
N TYR A 107 -14.92 4.00 5.73
CA TYR A 107 -15.39 4.35 7.05
C TYR A 107 -15.49 5.85 7.21
N ALA A 108 -16.45 6.27 8.01
CA ALA A 108 -16.59 7.63 8.46
C ALA A 108 -16.64 7.66 9.97
N SER A 109 -16.05 8.68 10.58
CA SER A 109 -16.09 8.87 12.02
C SER A 109 -16.17 10.34 12.37
N ALA A 110 -16.93 10.65 13.43
CA ALA A 110 -16.94 11.99 14.03
C ALA A 110 -15.93 11.98 15.19
N PRO A 111 -14.73 12.60 15.05
CA PRO A 111 -13.71 12.59 16.09
C PRO A 111 -14.20 13.23 17.39
N TYR A 112 -15.03 14.27 17.28
CA TYR A 112 -15.61 15.01 18.40
C TYR A 112 -17.01 14.52 18.78
N GLY A 113 -17.51 13.47 18.12
CA GLY A 113 -18.87 12.99 18.26
C GLY A 113 -19.89 13.96 17.64
N CYS A 114 -21.15 13.56 17.67
CA CYS A 114 -22.25 14.42 17.25
C CYS A 114 -23.04 14.89 18.46
N LYS A 115 -23.16 16.21 18.66
CA LYS A 115 -24.08 16.77 19.67
C LYS A 115 -25.50 16.82 19.09
N SER A 116 -26.44 16.22 19.82
CA SER A 116 -27.90 16.32 19.67
C SER A 116 -28.43 16.69 18.27
N GLY A 117 -28.37 15.74 17.33
CA GLY A 117 -29.16 15.81 16.09
C GLY A 117 -28.66 16.73 14.97
N THR A 118 -27.64 17.56 15.19
CA THR A 118 -27.06 18.40 14.14
C THR A 118 -25.60 18.04 13.90
N VAL A 119 -25.24 17.79 12.63
CA VAL A 119 -23.88 18.10 12.18
C VAL A 119 -23.70 19.59 12.51
N SER A 120 -23.02 19.89 13.60
CA SER A 120 -22.70 21.28 13.90
C SER A 120 -21.83 21.75 12.74
N LEU A 121 -22.32 22.72 11.97
CA LEU A 121 -21.55 23.35 10.90
C LEU A 121 -20.12 23.61 11.39
N GLY A 122 -19.14 23.14 10.65
CA GLY A 122 -17.71 23.25 10.97
C GLY A 122 -17.10 22.11 11.78
N MET A 123 -17.83 21.09 12.20
CA MET A 123 -17.24 19.91 12.84
C MET A 123 -16.64 18.95 11.79
N PRO A 124 -15.35 18.60 11.88
CA PRO A 124 -14.72 17.73 10.90
C PRO A 124 -15.19 16.28 11.06
N VAL A 125 -15.54 15.64 9.94
CA VAL A 125 -15.78 14.20 9.80
C VAL A 125 -14.53 13.58 9.19
N LYS A 126 -14.01 12.54 9.83
CA LYS A 126 -12.88 11.76 9.31
C LYS A 126 -13.41 10.66 8.40
N VAL A 127 -13.01 10.69 7.14
CA VAL A 127 -13.28 9.63 6.15
C VAL A 127 -12.01 8.80 5.96
N GLU A 128 -12.11 7.50 6.17
CA GLU A 128 -11.02 6.53 5.99
C GLU A 128 -11.41 5.53 4.90
N SER A 129 -10.67 5.45 3.80
CA SER A 129 -10.78 4.34 2.85
C SER A 129 -9.69 3.32 3.11
N ILE A 130 -10.11 2.06 3.25
CA ILE A 130 -9.26 0.91 3.49
C ILE A 130 -9.39 -0.01 2.29
N VAL A 131 -8.27 -0.35 1.66
CA VAL A 131 -8.20 -1.34 0.59
C VAL A 131 -7.26 -2.45 1.02
N GLU A 132 -7.81 -3.66 1.14
CA GLU A 132 -7.08 -4.89 1.43
C GLU A 132 -7.03 -5.74 0.17
N TYR A 133 -5.84 -6.19 -0.24
CA TYR A 133 -5.62 -6.97 -1.45
C TYR A 133 -4.70 -8.16 -1.19
N GLY A 134 -4.70 -9.15 -2.09
CA GLY A 134 -4.03 -10.42 -1.85
C GLY A 134 -4.81 -11.33 -0.90
N LEU A 135 -6.12 -11.11 -0.73
CA LEU A 135 -6.95 -11.94 0.12
C LEU A 135 -7.23 -13.29 -0.56
N PRO A 136 -7.47 -14.35 0.23
CA PRO A 136 -8.01 -15.60 -0.29
C PRO A 136 -9.38 -15.36 -0.95
N SER A 137 -9.85 -16.31 -1.76
CA SER A 137 -11.12 -16.23 -2.49
C SER A 137 -12.35 -16.03 -1.58
N SER A 138 -12.21 -16.29 -0.28
CA SER A 138 -13.21 -16.02 0.75
C SER A 138 -13.36 -14.53 1.11
N GLY A 139 -12.45 -13.66 0.67
CA GLY A 139 -12.42 -12.23 1.03
C GLY A 139 -12.06 -11.95 2.49
N VAL A 140 -11.72 -12.99 3.26
CA VAL A 140 -11.37 -12.91 4.69
C VAL A 140 -10.07 -13.66 4.92
N GLY A 141 -9.03 -12.95 5.36
CA GLY A 141 -7.71 -13.52 5.59
C GLY A 141 -6.63 -12.47 5.75
N SER A 142 -5.37 -12.89 5.66
CA SER A 142 -4.22 -11.98 5.73
C SER A 142 -3.88 -11.47 4.33
N GLY A 143 -4.27 -10.23 4.04
CA GLY A 143 -3.90 -9.50 2.84
C GLY A 143 -3.02 -8.29 3.15
N LYS A 144 -2.50 -7.63 2.12
CA LYS A 144 -1.85 -6.33 2.26
C LYS A 144 -2.90 -5.23 2.35
N LYS A 145 -2.74 -4.31 3.30
CA LYS A 145 -3.68 -3.23 3.59
C LYS A 145 -3.09 -1.87 3.23
N VAL A 146 -3.88 -1.03 2.58
CA VAL A 146 -3.59 0.39 2.34
C VAL A 146 -4.72 1.22 2.91
N VAL A 147 -4.38 2.29 3.62
CA VAL A 147 -5.35 3.18 4.26
C VAL A 147 -5.07 4.60 3.83
N HIS A 148 -6.10 5.27 3.32
CA HIS A 148 -6.11 6.72 3.09
C HIS A 148 -7.16 7.34 3.99
N ALA A 149 -6.82 8.45 4.63
CA ALA A 149 -7.74 9.15 5.50
C ALA A 149 -7.68 10.65 5.24
N THR A 150 -8.83 11.31 5.30
CA THR A 150 -8.94 12.76 5.22
C THR A 150 -10.01 13.25 6.19
N TYR A 151 -9.96 14.54 6.48
CA TYR A 151 -11.00 15.24 7.23
C TYR A 151 -11.78 16.14 6.29
N VAL A 152 -13.09 16.13 6.43
CA VAL A 152 -13.99 17.01 5.72
C VAL A 152 -14.85 17.76 6.73
N ALA A 153 -14.98 19.06 6.53
CA ALA A 153 -15.86 19.91 7.33
C ALA A 153 -16.97 20.44 6.42
N PHE A 154 -18.18 20.48 6.94
CA PHE A 154 -19.38 20.94 6.24
C PHE A 154 -20.11 21.98 7.09
#